data_AF-A0A5A7T7Q1-F1
#
_entry.id   AF-A0A5A7T7Q1-F1
#
_cell.length_a   1.000
_cell.length_b   1.000
_cell.length_c   1.000
_cell.angle_alpha   90.00
_cell.angle_beta   90.00
_cell.angle_gamma   90.00
#
_symmetry.space_group_name_H-M   'P 1'
#
loop_
_entity.id
_entity.type
_entity.pdbx_description
1 polymer ?
#
loop_
_entity_poly.entity_id
_entity_poly.type
_entity_poly.pdbx_seq_one_letter_code
_entity_poly.pdbx_strand_id
1 'polypeptide(L)'
;MVNASSSGFSNPLLNQVLNQLTMIKLDQINYLLWKILVLLILKCYKLEGHLTGEKLCPPKYVLTPGSTSALVNEAKEIEGAVQASDT
;
A
#
# COMPACT_ATOMS: atom_id res chain seq x y z
N MET A 1 -28.75 6.29 4.62
CA MET A 1 -27.70 6.82 3.73
C MET A 1 -26.41 6.91 4.53
N VAL A 2 -25.43 6.04 4.28
CA VAL A 2 -24.11 6.09 4.95
C VAL A 2 -23.18 6.92 4.08
N ASN A 3 -22.79 8.10 4.56
CA ASN A 3 -21.83 8.99 3.93
C ASN A 3 -20.43 8.39 4.08
N ALA A 4 -19.90 7.78 3.02
CA ALA A 4 -18.52 7.31 2.99
C ALA A 4 -17.59 8.54 2.91
N SER A 5 -17.19 9.04 4.07
CA SER A 5 -16.13 10.02 4.19
C SER A 5 -14.86 9.38 3.62
N SER A 6 -14.41 9.82 2.45
CA SER A 6 -13.09 9.45 1.93
C SER A 6 -12.06 9.91 2.96
N SER A 7 -11.54 8.97 3.76
CA SER A 7 -10.40 9.20 4.65
C SER A 7 -9.14 9.31 3.80
N GLY A 8 -9.06 10.39 3.01
CA GLY A 8 -7.77 10.88 2.53
C GLY A 8 -6.86 11.03 3.75
N PHE A 9 -5.59 10.67 3.61
CA PHE A 9 -4.58 10.85 4.65
C PHE A 9 -4.57 12.33 5.07
N SER A 10 -5.36 12.68 6.07
CA SER A 10 -5.59 14.05 6.52
C SER A 10 -4.53 14.43 7.54
N ASN A 11 -3.27 14.24 7.19
CA ASN A 11 -2.18 14.89 7.91
C ASN A 11 -1.47 15.87 6.94
N PRO A 12 -1.88 17.15 6.92
CA PRO A 12 -1.32 18.13 6.00
C PRO A 12 0.18 18.33 6.25
N LEU A 13 0.64 18.19 7.49
CA LEU A 13 2.05 18.32 7.85
C LEU A 13 2.89 17.16 7.31
N LEU A 14 2.41 15.92 7.43
CA LEU A 14 3.08 14.74 6.86
C LEU A 14 3.17 14.85 5.33
N ASN A 15 2.08 15.24 4.66
CA ASN A 15 2.09 15.45 3.22
C ASN A 15 3.12 16.49 2.81
N GLN A 16 3.18 17.62 3.50
CA GLN A 16 4.17 18.66 3.25
C GLN A 16 5.61 18.12 3.39
N VAL A 17 5.91 17.40 4.48
CA VAL A 17 7.26 16.86 4.73
C VAL A 17 7.65 15.81 3.68
N LEU A 18 6.74 14.90 3.32
CA LEU A 18 7.03 13.86 2.31
C LEU A 18 7.20 14.45 0.91
N ASN A 19 6.45 15.49 0.55
CA ASN A 19 6.61 16.17 -0.74
C ASN A 19 7.99 16.82 -0.88
N GLN A 20 8.57 17.33 0.21
CA GLN A 20 9.94 17.88 0.18
C GLN A 20 11.01 16.78 0.03
N LEU A 21 10.77 15.59 0.56
CA LEU A 21 11.69 14.45 0.47
C LEU A 21 11.66 13.72 -0.88
N THR A 22 10.57 13.86 -1.65
CA THR A 22 10.37 13.18 -2.94
C THR A 22 10.93 13.97 -4.12
N MET A 23 11.27 15.25 -3.95
CA MET A 23 11.79 16.13 -5.01
C MET A 23 13.32 16.12 -5.14
N ILE A 24 14.01 15.07 -4.69
CA ILE A 24 15.47 14.98 -4.71
C ILE A 24 15.88 13.67 -5.38
N LYS A 25 16.69 13.73 -6.44
CA LYS A 25 17.27 12.53 -7.06
C LYS A 25 18.26 11.91 -6.09
N LEU A 26 18.04 10.65 -5.71
CA LEU A 26 18.94 9.97 -4.79
C LEU A 26 20.25 9.57 -5.47
N ASP A 27 21.36 9.81 -4.78
CA ASP A 27 22.70 9.38 -5.16
C ASP A 27 23.43 8.78 -3.95
N GLN A 28 24.67 8.31 -4.15
CA GLN A 28 25.46 7.68 -3.09
C GLN A 28 25.77 8.64 -1.92
N ILE A 29 25.78 9.95 -2.17
CA ILE A 29 26.12 10.98 -1.19
C ILE A 29 24.89 11.30 -0.33
N ASN A 30 23.71 11.42 -0.96
CA ASN A 30 22.50 11.90 -0.30
C ASN A 30 21.57 10.77 0.22
N TYR A 31 21.76 9.53 -0.25
CA TYR A 31 20.91 8.39 0.11
C TYR A 31 20.90 8.12 1.62
N LEU A 32 22.06 8.19 2.29
CA LEU A 32 22.15 7.88 3.72
C LEU A 32 21.32 8.86 4.56
N LEU A 33 21.43 10.16 4.24
CA LEU A 33 20.67 11.20 4.92
C LEU A 33 19.16 11.04 4.66
N TRP A 34 18.78 10.83 3.39
CA TRP A 34 17.40 10.58 3.01
C TRP A 34 16.81 9.40 3.77
N LYS A 35 17.54 8.27 3.84
CA LYS A 35 17.10 7.06 4.54
C LYS A 35 16.84 7.33 6.02
N ILE A 36 17.74 8.05 6.70
CA ILE A 36 17.57 8.40 8.11
C ILE A 36 16.32 9.25 8.32
N LEU A 37 16.11 10.28 7.49
CA LEU A 37 14.96 11.19 7.60
C LEU A 37 13.64 10.46 7.34
N VAL A 38 13.57 9.65 6.28
CA VAL A 38 12.36 8.87 5.95
C VAL A 38 12.03 7.88 7.06
N LEU A 39 13.00 7.13 7.56
CA LEU A 39 12.77 6.17 8.65
C LEU A 39 12.27 6.86 9.93
N LEU A 40 12.84 8.03 10.27
CA LEU A 40 12.42 8.80 11.43
C LEU A 40 10.95 9.23 11.31
N ILE A 41 10.57 9.77 10.15
CA ILE A 41 9.18 10.17 9.88
C ILE A 41 8.26 8.96 10.02
N LEU A 42 8.56 7.85 9.34
CA LEU A 42 7.71 6.67 9.39
C LEU A 42 7.55 6.11 10.81
N LYS A 43 8.60 6.17 11.63
CA LYS A 43 8.55 5.76 13.04
C LYS A 43 7.69 6.69 13.88
N CYS A 44 7.83 8.02 13.74
CA CYS A 44 7.01 9.00 14.44
C CYS A 44 5.51 8.84 14.16
N TYR A 45 5.16 8.42 12.95
CA TYR A 45 3.78 8.17 12.55
C TYR A 45 3.33 6.72 12.75
N LYS A 46 4.15 5.85 13.37
CA LYS A 46 3.87 4.42 13.59
C LYS A 46 3.57 3.64 12.30
N LEU A 47 4.16 4.08 11.20
CA LEU A 47 4.01 3.52 9.85
C LEU A 47 5.05 2.43 9.53
N GLU A 48 6.11 2.29 10.33
CA GLU A 48 7.20 1.32 10.09
C GLU A 48 6.72 -0.12 9.88
N GLY A 49 5.69 -0.54 10.62
CA GLY A 49 5.12 -1.89 10.50
C GLY A 49 4.53 -2.19 9.12
N HIS A 50 4.12 -1.17 8.35
CA HIS A 50 3.64 -1.37 6.97
C HIS A 50 4.80 -1.58 5.99
N LEU A 51 6.02 -1.13 6.31
CA LEU A 51 7.22 -1.41 5.52
C LEU A 51 7.79 -2.81 5.82
N THR A 52 7.79 -3.21 7.09
CA THR A 52 8.34 -4.51 7.52
C THR A 52 7.37 -5.67 7.25
N GLY A 53 6.10 -5.37 6.94
CA GLY A 53 5.05 -6.37 6.73
C GLY A 53 4.38 -6.83 8.03
N GLU A 54 4.77 -6.29 9.19
CA GLU A 54 4.12 -6.54 10.48
C GLU A 54 2.68 -6.04 10.53
N LYS A 55 2.38 -4.96 9.79
CA LYS A 55 1.03 -4.40 9.64
C LYS A 55 0.57 -4.59 8.21
N LEU A 56 -0.56 -5.28 8.05
CA LEU A 56 -1.22 -5.41 6.76
C LEU A 56 -1.85 -4.08 6.34
N CYS A 57 -1.86 -3.83 5.03
CA CYS A 57 -2.62 -2.72 4.45
C CYS A 57 -4.11 -2.88 4.78
N PRO A 58 -4.81 -1.78 5.12
CA PRO A 58 -6.25 -1.82 5.32
C PRO A 58 -6.98 -2.39 4.08
N PRO A 59 -8.07 -3.16 4.25
CA PRO A 59 -8.88 -3.62 3.13
C PRO A 59 -9.37 -2.44 2.28
N LYS A 60 -9.20 -2.53 0.96
CA LYS A 60 -9.63 -1.48 0.01
C LYS A 60 -11.13 -1.26 -0.01
N TYR A 61 -11.90 -2.29 0.38
CA TYR A 61 -13.35 -2.28 0.34
C TYR A 61 -13.90 -2.66 1.72
N VAL A 62 -14.88 -1.91 2.18
CA VAL A 62 -15.65 -2.27 3.36
C VAL A 62 -16.64 -3.34 2.93
N LEU A 63 -16.40 -4.59 3.33
CA LEU A 63 -17.40 -5.65 3.18
C LEU A 63 -18.52 -5.37 4.17
N THR A 64 -19.64 -4.81 3.69
CA THR A 64 -20.86 -4.74 4.50
C THR A 64 -21.36 -6.17 4.72
N PRO A 65 -21.60 -6.59 5.98
CA PRO A 65 -22.13 -7.93 6.26
C PRO A 65 -23.52 -8.05 5.61
N GLY A 66 -23.57 -8.78 4.50
CA GLY A 66 -24.73 -8.88 3.60
C GLY A 66 -24.36 -9.17 2.14
N SER A 67 -23.14 -8.83 1.72
CA SER A 67 -22.65 -9.05 0.34
C SER A 67 -21.77 -10.31 0.21
N THR A 68 -21.97 -11.32 1.06
CA THR A 68 -21.24 -12.59 0.98
C THR A 68 -21.88 -13.49 -0.08
N SER A 69 -21.65 -13.22 -1.36
CA SER A 69 -21.82 -14.21 -2.43
C SER A 69 -21.22 -13.75 -3.77
N ALA A 70 -19.95 -13.30 -3.83
CA ALA A 70 -19.32 -13.10 -5.15
C ALA A 70 -17.78 -13.08 -5.25
N LEU A 71 -16.98 -13.13 -4.17
CA LEU A 71 -15.52 -12.99 -4.32
C LEU A 71 -14.73 -14.16 -3.70
N VAL A 72 -15.08 -15.39 -4.07
CA VAL A 72 -14.23 -16.58 -3.81
C VAL A 72 -13.40 -16.98 -5.04
N ASN A 73 -13.59 -16.35 -6.20
CA ASN A 73 -12.98 -16.80 -7.45
C ASN A 73 -11.91 -15.84 -7.98
N GLU A 74 -10.84 -15.58 -7.24
CA GLU A 74 -9.61 -15.03 -7.84
C GLU A 74 -8.36 -15.47 -7.08
N ALA A 75 -8.25 -16.77 -6.82
CA ALA A 75 -7.03 -17.40 -6.34
C ALA A 75 -6.96 -18.88 -6.77
N LYS A 76 -7.30 -19.21 -8.03
CA LYS A 76 -6.99 -20.54 -8.59
C LYS A 76 -7.03 -20.60 -10.12
N GLU A 77 -6.09 -19.95 -10.80
CA GLU A 77 -5.70 -20.40 -12.14
C GLU A 77 -4.24 -20.01 -12.45
N ILE A 78 -3.32 -20.66 -11.74
CA ILE A 78 -1.95 -20.87 -12.23
C ILE A 78 -1.68 -22.37 -12.05
N GLU A 79 -2.16 -23.19 -13.00
CA GLU A 79 -1.50 -24.43 -13.43
C GLU A 79 -2.36 -25.18 -14.46
N GLY A 80 -1.83 -25.35 -15.68
CA GLY A 80 -2.09 -26.54 -16.50
C GLY A 80 -3.09 -26.41 -17.66
N ALA A 81 -2.61 -25.99 -18.84
CA ALA A 81 -2.99 -26.56 -20.14
C ALA A 81 -2.24 -25.88 -21.30
N VAL A 82 -1.02 -26.34 -21.63
CA VAL A 82 -0.55 -26.30 -23.03
C VAL A 82 -0.24 -27.73 -23.42
N GLN A 83 -1.26 -28.45 -23.87
CA GLN A 83 -1.07 -29.58 -24.77
C GLN A 83 -2.34 -29.82 -25.61
N ALA A 84 -2.09 -30.18 -26.87
CA ALA A 84 -3.00 -30.61 -27.94
C ALA A 84 -3.77 -29.51 -28.71
N SER A 85 -3.26 -29.20 -29.89
CA SER A 85 -4.07 -28.83 -31.06
C SER A 85 -3.43 -29.51 -32.26
N ASP A 86 -3.86 -30.73 -32.54
CA ASP A 86 -3.72 -31.36 -33.86
C ASP A 86 -4.67 -30.65 -34.83
N THR A 87 -4.14 -30.17 -35.95
CA THR A 87 -4.73 -30.30 -37.29
C THR A 87 -3.60 -30.19 -38.31
#